data_AF-A0A840UX82-F1
#
_entry.id   AF-A0A840UX82-F1
#
_cell.length_a   1.000
_cell.length_b   1.000
_cell.length_c   1.000
_cell.angle_alpha   90.00
_cell.angle_beta   90.00
_cell.angle_gamma   90.00
#
_symmetry.space_group_name_H-M   'P 1'
#
loop_
_entity.id
_entity.type
_entity.pdbx_description
1 polymer ?
#
loop_
_entity_poly.entity_id
_entity_poly.type
_entity_poly.pdbx_seq_one_letter_code
_entity_poly.pdbx_strand_id
1 'polypeptide(L)'
;MSMIQIIHDSNGAPAFVVLPYADWLASRDRQENLVPNEVVNLTFDHDWSPMRAWRERLGLTQAEVAARANMTQGACAQMENSAKPRRASLKKIAKAMGLTVEQLDL
;
A
#
# COMPACT_ATOMS: atom_id res chain seq x y z
N MET A 1 25.85 -7.15 2.84
CA MET A 1 26.10 -5.82 3.42
C MET A 1 26.03 -4.81 2.29
N SER A 2 25.15 -3.82 2.39
CA SER A 2 25.07 -2.74 1.38
C SER A 2 26.28 -1.82 1.55
N MET A 3 27.00 -1.55 0.45
CA MET A 3 28.15 -0.65 0.45
C MET A 3 27.66 0.76 0.05
N ILE A 4 27.23 1.52 1.05
CA ILE A 4 26.75 2.89 0.86
C ILE A 4 27.93 3.85 0.84
N GLN A 5 27.95 4.78 -0.12
CA GLN A 5 28.93 5.88 -0.18
C GLN A 5 28.25 7.21 0.11
N ILE A 6 28.87 8.05 0.94
CA ILE A 6 28.37 9.40 1.26
C ILE A 6 29.29 10.43 0.60
N ILE A 7 28.69 11.34 -0.18
CA ILE A 7 29.38 12.48 -0.79
C ILE A 7 29.06 13.71 0.04
N HIS A 8 30.10 14.40 0.51
CA HIS A 8 29.97 15.59 1.35
C HIS A 8 30.08 16.88 0.50
N ASP A 9 29.43 17.96 0.95
CA ASP A 9 29.56 19.28 0.35
C ASP A 9 30.91 19.95 0.69
N SER A 10 31.10 21.20 0.24
CA SER A 10 32.30 21.99 0.54
C SER A 10 32.48 22.33 2.02
N ASN A 11 31.43 22.22 2.84
CA ASN A 11 31.47 22.42 4.28
C ASN A 11 31.71 21.11 5.05
N GLY A 12 31.84 19.98 4.35
CA GLY A 12 32.02 18.66 4.94
C GLY A 12 30.72 18.03 5.46
N ALA A 13 29.55 18.61 5.16
CA ALA A 13 28.25 18.03 5.52
C ALA A 13 27.79 17.02 4.45
N PRO A 14 27.12 15.91 4.82
CA PRO A 14 26.57 14.98 3.84
C PRO A 14 25.62 15.66 2.86
N ALA A 15 25.95 15.64 1.57
CA ALA A 15 25.15 16.24 0.50
C ALA A 15 24.38 15.18 -0.29
N PHE A 16 25.01 14.03 -0.54
CA PHE A 16 24.41 12.93 -1.28
C PHE A 16 24.77 11.58 -0.67
N VAL A 17 23.90 10.59 -0.88
CA VAL A 17 24.13 9.20 -0.54
C VAL A 17 24.00 8.37 -1.82
N VAL A 18 25.03 7.62 -2.16
CA VAL A 18 25.06 6.71 -3.32
C VAL A 18 24.77 5.30 -2.84
N LEU A 19 23.76 4.70 -3.45
CA LEU A 19 23.36 3.32 -3.23
C LEU A 19 23.77 2.48 -4.45
N PRO A 20 24.34 1.28 -4.25
CA PRO A 20 24.51 0.31 -5.33
C PRO A 20 23.16 0.05 -6.00
N TYR A 21 23.16 -0.05 -7.34
CA TYR A 21 21.91 -0.12 -8.11
C TYR A 21 21.02 -1.31 -7.71
N ALA A 22 21.62 -2.47 -7.40
CA ALA A 22 20.89 -3.63 -6.92
C ALA A 22 20.20 -3.37 -5.56
N ASP A 23 20.84 -2.63 -4.66
CA ASP A 23 20.27 -2.25 -3.37
C ASP A 23 19.16 -1.21 -3.52
N TRP A 24 19.29 -0.28 -4.49
CA TRP A 24 18.24 0.67 -4.85
C TRP A 24 17.02 -0.03 -5.47
N LEU A 25 17.21 -0.98 -6.38
CA LEU A 25 16.12 -1.78 -6.94
C LEU A 25 15.39 -2.54 -5.82
N ALA A 26 16.13 -3.21 -4.94
CA ALA A 26 15.54 -3.96 -3.83
C ALA A 26 14.83 -3.05 -2.81
N SER A 27 15.29 -1.81 -2.61
CA SER A 27 14.59 -0.85 -1.74
C SER A 27 13.34 -0.27 -2.42
N ARG A 28 13.37 -0.05 -3.73
CA ARG A 28 12.22 0.41 -4.51
C ARG A 28 11.06 -0.58 -4.47
N ASP A 29 11.34 -1.87 -4.69
CA ASP A 29 10.30 -2.90 -4.66
C ASP A 29 9.70 -3.07 -3.25
N ARG A 30 10.49 -2.80 -2.19
CA ARG A 30 9.96 -2.69 -0.82
C ARG A 30 9.11 -1.44 -0.62
N GLN A 31 9.43 -0.33 -1.30
CA GLN A 31 8.65 0.90 -1.23
C GLN A 31 7.26 0.77 -1.87
N GLU A 32 7.13 0.00 -2.96
CA GLU A 32 5.84 -0.22 -3.64
C GLU A 32 4.80 -0.91 -2.74
N ASN A 33 5.23 -1.64 -1.71
CA ASN A 33 4.35 -2.35 -0.77
C ASN A 33 4.21 -1.65 0.58
N LEU A 34 4.63 -0.39 0.71
CA LEU A 34 4.51 0.34 1.96
C LEU A 34 3.04 0.62 2.29
N VAL A 35 2.70 0.43 3.56
CA VAL A 35 1.41 0.80 4.12
C VAL A 35 1.62 2.00 5.06
N PRO A 36 0.99 3.15 4.81
CA PRO A 36 1.09 4.31 5.68
C PRO A 36 0.59 3.98 7.10
N ASN A 37 1.25 4.55 8.12
CA ASN A 37 0.85 4.37 9.52
C ASN A 37 -0.63 4.71 9.77
N GLU A 38 -1.19 5.68 9.05
CA GLU A 38 -2.61 6.01 9.17
C GLU A 38 -3.53 4.83 8.79
N VAL A 39 -3.21 4.07 7.75
CA VAL A 39 -3.98 2.87 7.37
C VAL A 39 -3.87 1.80 8.44
N VAL A 40 -2.67 1.64 9.00
CA VAL A 40 -2.41 0.70 10.10
C VAL A 40 -3.25 1.08 11.31
N ASN A 41 -3.20 2.35 11.72
CA ASN A 41 -3.97 2.88 12.84
C ASN A 41 -5.48 2.71 12.62
N LEU A 42 -6.00 3.04 11.43
CA LEU A 42 -7.42 2.83 11.11
C LEU A 42 -7.84 1.35 11.25
N THR A 43 -6.95 0.42 10.91
CA THR A 43 -7.20 -1.03 11.06
C THR A 43 -7.30 -1.40 12.55
N PHE A 44 -6.40 -0.89 13.39
CA PHE A 44 -6.39 -1.19 14.83
C PHE A 44 -7.46 -0.45 15.64
N ASP A 45 -7.60 0.86 15.41
CA ASP A 45 -8.46 1.75 16.20
C ASP A 45 -9.95 1.49 15.95
N HIS A 46 -10.29 1.03 14.75
CA HIS A 46 -11.68 0.82 14.33
C HIS A 46 -12.03 -0.65 14.03
N ASP A 47 -11.09 -1.58 14.20
CA ASP A 47 -11.25 -3.00 13.82
C ASP A 47 -11.68 -3.16 12.35
N TRP A 48 -11.15 -2.29 11.48
CA TRP A 48 -11.47 -2.29 10.06
C TRP A 48 -10.56 -3.24 9.30
N SER A 49 -11.07 -3.84 8.23
CA SER A 49 -10.20 -4.54 7.29
C SER A 49 -9.23 -3.56 6.61
N PRO A 50 -8.03 -4.03 6.21
CA PRO A 50 -7.07 -3.20 5.47
C PRO A 50 -7.68 -2.59 4.22
N MET A 51 -8.55 -3.35 3.53
CA MET A 51 -9.32 -2.89 2.39
C MET A 51 -10.18 -1.66 2.72
N ARG A 52 -10.91 -1.69 3.83
CA ARG A 52 -11.73 -0.56 4.27
C ARG A 52 -10.86 0.63 4.68
N ALA A 53 -9.81 0.40 5.44
CA ALA A 53 -8.89 1.46 5.88
C ALA A 53 -8.28 2.22 4.68
N TRP A 54 -7.83 1.50 3.64
CA TRP A 54 -7.35 2.10 2.41
C TRP A 54 -8.43 2.88 1.65
N ARG A 55 -9.63 2.31 1.53
CA ARG A 55 -10.74 2.98 0.86
C ARG A 55 -11.07 4.32 1.52
N GLU A 56 -11.15 4.34 2.85
CA GLU A 56 -11.44 5.55 3.63
C GLU A 56 -10.31 6.58 3.50
N ARG A 57 -9.05 6.17 3.59
CA ARG A 57 -7.89 7.04 3.35
C ARG A 57 -7.92 7.68 1.96
N LEU A 58 -8.33 6.93 0.94
CA LEU A 58 -8.43 7.41 -0.44
C LEU A 58 -9.70 8.26 -0.69
N GLY A 59 -10.57 8.42 0.31
CA GLY A 59 -11.82 9.17 0.20
C GLY A 59 -12.82 8.53 -0.76
N LEU A 60 -12.76 7.22 -0.95
CA LEU A 60 -13.60 6.48 -1.90
C LEU A 60 -14.81 5.84 -1.19
N THR A 61 -15.94 5.80 -1.86
CA THR A 61 -17.12 5.05 -1.42
C THR A 61 -17.03 3.58 -1.88
N GLN A 62 -17.77 2.70 -1.20
CA GLN A 62 -17.87 1.29 -1.62
C GLN A 62 -18.40 1.16 -3.05
N ALA A 63 -19.33 2.03 -3.46
CA ALA A 63 -19.89 2.03 -4.80
C ALA A 63 -18.85 2.41 -5.87
N GLU A 64 -17.99 3.40 -5.59
CA GLU A 64 -16.93 3.80 -6.52
C GLU A 64 -15.88 2.72 -6.70
N VAL A 65 -15.43 2.09 -5.61
CA VAL A 65 -14.47 0.98 -5.68
C VAL A 65 -15.09 -0.21 -6.42
N ALA A 66 -16.35 -0.54 -6.13
CA ALA A 66 -17.07 -1.61 -6.80
C ALA A 66 -17.20 -1.36 -8.31
N ALA A 67 -17.59 -0.14 -8.71
CA ALA A 67 -17.69 0.24 -10.11
C ALA A 67 -16.35 0.12 -10.84
N ARG A 68 -15.26 0.62 -10.25
CA ARG A 68 -13.90 0.50 -10.81
C ARG A 68 -13.44 -0.95 -10.91
N ALA A 69 -13.86 -1.82 -9.99
CA ALA A 69 -13.51 -3.24 -9.97
C ALA A 69 -14.48 -4.14 -10.77
N ASN A 70 -15.48 -3.54 -11.46
CA ASN A 70 -16.54 -4.23 -12.19
C ASN A 70 -17.28 -5.28 -11.33
N MET A 71 -17.73 -4.86 -10.15
CA MET A 71 -18.51 -5.67 -9.21
C MET A 71 -19.65 -4.86 -8.59
N THR A 72 -20.53 -5.52 -7.85
CA THR A 72 -21.62 -4.84 -7.13
C THR A 72 -21.12 -4.20 -5.83
N GLN A 73 -21.77 -3.12 -5.39
CA GLN A 73 -21.47 -2.50 -4.09
C GLN A 73 -21.59 -3.50 -2.94
N GLY A 74 -22.62 -4.36 -2.96
CA GLY A 74 -22.81 -5.40 -1.95
C GLY A 74 -21.66 -6.42 -1.90
N ALA A 75 -21.07 -6.78 -3.06
CA ALA A 75 -19.88 -7.63 -3.10
C ALA A 75 -18.66 -6.93 -2.46
N CYS A 76 -18.47 -5.63 -2.73
CA CYS A 76 -17.41 -4.83 -2.10
C CYS A 76 -17.59 -4.77 -0.58
N ALA A 77 -18.82 -4.50 -0.11
CA ALA A 77 -19.14 -4.47 1.32
C ALA A 77 -18.94 -5.85 1.99
N GLN A 78 -19.31 -6.94 1.32
CA GLN A 78 -19.07 -8.29 1.84
C GLN A 78 -17.58 -8.59 1.95
N MET A 79 -16.77 -8.12 0.98
CA MET A 79 -15.32 -8.28 1.04
C MET A 79 -14.69 -7.50 2.20
N GLU A 80 -15.14 -6.27 2.46
CA GLU A 80 -14.65 -5.47 3.59
C GLU A 80 -14.92 -6.12 4.95
N ASN A 81 -15.95 -6.97 5.05
CA ASN A 81 -16.31 -7.69 6.27
C ASN A 81 -15.80 -9.13 6.31
N SER A 82 -15.10 -9.60 5.27
CA SER A 82 -14.58 -10.96 5.21
C SER A 82 -13.16 -11.01 5.78
N ALA A 83 -12.92 -11.90 6.74
CA ALA A 83 -11.60 -12.10 7.33
C ALA A 83 -10.55 -12.60 6.31
N LYS A 84 -10.97 -13.33 5.27
CA LYS A 84 -10.09 -13.82 4.18
C LYS A 84 -10.80 -13.73 2.83
N PRO A 85 -10.77 -12.57 2.16
CA PRO A 85 -11.32 -12.43 0.83
C PRO A 85 -10.56 -13.32 -0.17
N ARG A 86 -11.24 -13.78 -1.23
CA ARG A 86 -10.56 -14.55 -2.29
C ARG A 86 -9.51 -13.66 -2.98
N ARG A 87 -8.28 -14.17 -3.13
CA ARG A 87 -7.15 -13.44 -3.75
C ARG A 87 -7.47 -12.85 -5.12
N ALA A 88 -8.28 -13.55 -5.93
CA ALA A 88 -8.71 -13.07 -7.25
C ALA A 88 -9.55 -11.78 -7.18
N SER A 89 -10.45 -11.68 -6.20
CA SER A 89 -11.26 -10.47 -6.00
C SER A 89 -10.43 -9.34 -5.37
N LEU A 90 -9.55 -9.67 -4.42
CA LEU A 90 -8.57 -8.76 -3.83
C LEU A 90 -7.72 -8.08 -4.91
N LYS A 91 -7.25 -8.83 -5.92
CA LYS A 91 -6.50 -8.27 -7.05
C LYS A 91 -7.29 -7.24 -7.87
N LYS A 92 -8.60 -7.44 -8.05
CA LYS A 92 -9.46 -6.46 -8.74
C LYS A 92 -9.64 -5.18 -7.91
N ILE A 93 -9.86 -5.34 -6.60
CA ILE A 93 -10.00 -4.22 -5.66
C ILE A 93 -8.69 -3.42 -5.56
N ALA A 94 -7.54 -4.10 -5.38
CA ALA A 94 -6.23 -3.47 -5.34
C ALA A 94 -6.00 -2.61 -6.59
N LYS A 95 -6.24 -3.18 -7.78
CA LYS A 95 -6.15 -2.45 -9.04
C LYS A 95 -7.12 -1.25 -9.11
N ALA A 96 -8.34 -1.40 -8.62
CA ALA A 96 -9.35 -0.33 -8.60
C ALA A 96 -8.98 0.85 -7.69
N MET A 97 -8.18 0.59 -6.65
CA MET A 97 -7.66 1.60 -5.72
C MET A 97 -6.24 2.08 -6.06
N GLY A 98 -5.58 1.50 -7.08
CA GLY A 98 -4.21 1.83 -7.45
C GLY A 98 -3.15 1.28 -6.49
N LEU A 99 -3.45 0.16 -5.83
CA LEU A 99 -2.64 -0.47 -4.79
C LEU A 99 -2.12 -1.85 -5.25
N THR A 100 -1.14 -2.38 -4.52
CA THR A 100 -0.75 -3.80 -4.63
C THR A 100 -1.68 -4.68 -3.80
N VAL A 101 -1.64 -6.00 -4.03
CA VAL A 101 -2.48 -6.93 -3.24
C VAL A 101 -1.97 -7.02 -1.81
N GLU A 102 -0.65 -6.94 -1.67
CA GLU A 102 0.11 -6.99 -0.42
C GLU A 102 -0.25 -5.82 0.49
N GLN A 103 -0.57 -4.64 -0.06
CA GLN A 103 -1.07 -3.51 0.72
C GLN A 103 -2.47 -3.73 1.33
N LEU A 104 -3.23 -4.71 0.82
CA LEU A 104 -4.57 -5.07 1.32
C LEU A 104 -4.57 -6.33 2.19
N ASP A 105 -3.40 -6.96 2.37
CA ASP A 105 -3.21 -8.23 3.08
C ASP A 105 -2.16 -8.00 4.20
N LEU A 106 -2.58 -7.24 5.22
CA LEU A 106 -1.77 -6.90 6.41
C LEU A 106 -1.63 -8.09 7.37
#